data_AF-A0AAT9GC71-F1
#
_entry.id   AF-A0AAT9GC71-F1
#
_cell.length_a   1.000
_cell.length_b   1.000
_cell.length_c   1.000
_cell.angle_alpha   90.00
_cell.angle_beta   90.00
_cell.angle_gamma   90.00
#
_symmetry.space_group_name_H-M   'P 1'
#
loop_
_entity.id
_entity.type
_entity.pdbx_description
1 polymer ?
#
loop_
_entity_poly.entity_id
_entity_poly.type
_entity_poly.pdbx_seq_one_letter_code
_entity_poly.pdbx_strand_id
1 'polypeptide(L)'
;MVEHTVVAQPRQIIEMQEEVIINQGKEFIPIPKRKKSVEKKLRRGVRGAKNEIGNEKSVESKKDELVVTEIINSIRDKLTKCWSIPESIAYKENFNIKINLLLSSQGEIIMADVADSDSYRNNPLFRSIADNAMRAVYKCSPLTGLPTQHHHIWREVTLDFIL
;
A
#
# COMPACT_ATOMS: atom_id res chain seq x y z
N MET A 1 -25.92 -28.38 -15.01
CA MET A 1 -25.56 -26.95 -15.08
C MET A 1 -24.36 -26.78 -14.17
N VAL A 2 -23.17 -26.57 -14.73
CA VAL A 2 -21.94 -26.50 -13.94
C VAL A 2 -21.79 -25.05 -13.51
N GLU A 3 -22.02 -24.75 -12.23
CA GLU A 3 -21.68 -23.45 -11.66
C GLU A 3 -20.16 -23.33 -11.68
N HIS A 4 -19.64 -22.58 -12.65
CA HIS A 4 -18.27 -22.09 -12.59
C HIS A 4 -18.24 -21.02 -11.49
N THR A 5 -17.92 -21.44 -10.27
CA THR A 5 -17.48 -20.54 -9.22
C THR A 5 -16.21 -19.86 -9.72
N VAL A 6 -16.36 -18.62 -10.19
CA VAL A 6 -15.24 -17.75 -10.52
C VAL A 6 -14.53 -17.45 -9.21
N VAL A 7 -13.48 -18.22 -8.91
CA VAL A 7 -12.54 -17.89 -7.85
C VAL A 7 -11.89 -16.59 -8.26
N ALA A 8 -12.40 -15.47 -7.75
CA ALA A 8 -11.79 -14.16 -7.94
C ALA A 8 -10.36 -14.24 -7.38
N GLN A 9 -9.37 -14.06 -8.24
CA GLN A 9 -7.98 -13.95 -7.80
C GLN A 9 -7.86 -12.77 -6.83
N PRO A 10 -7.11 -12.89 -5.73
CA PRO A 10 -6.98 -11.80 -4.77
C PRO A 10 -6.35 -10.59 -5.45
N ARG A 11 -7.04 -9.45 -5.43
CA ARG A 11 -6.48 -8.17 -5.90
C ARG A 11 -5.30 -7.78 -5.04
N GLN A 12 -4.28 -7.20 -5.66
CA GLN A 12 -3.14 -6.71 -4.91
C GLN A 12 -3.54 -5.44 -4.16
N ILE A 13 -3.34 -5.44 -2.84
CA ILE A 13 -3.59 -4.28 -1.98
C ILE A 13 -2.33 -3.43 -1.89
N ILE A 14 -2.45 -2.15 -2.21
CA ILE A 14 -1.37 -1.16 -2.15
C ILE A 14 -1.73 -0.14 -1.07
N GLU A 15 -1.08 -0.25 0.08
CA GLU A 15 -1.24 0.75 1.14
C GLU A 15 -0.63 2.09 0.72
N MET A 16 -1.43 3.14 0.89
CA MET A 16 -1.13 4.54 0.64
C MET A 16 -1.07 5.25 2.00
N GLN A 17 0.14 5.41 2.52
CA GLN A 17 0.42 6.15 3.75
C GLN A 17 1.19 7.42 3.39
N GLU A 18 0.83 8.56 3.98
CA GLU A 18 1.66 9.76 3.92
C GLU A 18 2.59 9.77 5.15
N GLU A 19 3.90 9.85 4.94
CA GLU A 19 4.78 10.34 6.00
C GLU A 19 4.50 11.82 6.17
N VAL A 20 3.76 12.19 7.20
CA VAL A 20 3.54 13.60 7.55
C VAL A 20 4.91 14.21 7.87
N ILE A 21 5.55 14.87 6.90
CA ILE A 21 6.72 15.71 7.17
C ILE A 21 6.21 16.99 7.81
N ILE A 22 6.01 16.91 9.12
CA ILE A 22 5.67 18.08 9.91
C ILE A 22 6.92 18.97 9.91
N ASN A 23 6.91 20.05 9.13
CA ASN A 23 7.81 21.18 9.33
C ASN A 23 7.42 21.86 10.66
N GLN A 24 7.78 21.25 11.79
CA GLN A 24 7.48 21.76 13.13
C GLN A 24 8.37 22.96 13.45
N GLY A 25 7.87 24.15 13.14
CA GLY A 25 8.19 25.33 13.93
C GLY A 25 7.57 25.19 15.34
N LYS A 26 8.42 24.82 16.31
CA LYS A 26 8.36 25.09 17.77
C LYS A 26 6.98 25.14 18.46
N GLU A 27 6.71 24.18 19.36
CA GLU A 27 6.73 24.40 20.83
C GLU A 27 6.56 23.04 21.56
N PHE A 28 7.61 22.56 22.23
CA PHE A 28 7.61 21.34 23.03
C PHE A 28 7.29 21.69 24.49
N ILE A 29 6.16 21.22 25.02
CA ILE A 29 5.91 21.18 26.47
C ILE A 29 6.49 19.86 27.01
N PRO A 30 7.43 19.87 27.98
CA PRO A 30 8.16 18.68 28.39
C PRO A 30 7.40 17.89 29.47
N ILE A 31 7.21 16.58 29.26
CA ILE A 31 6.74 15.64 30.29
C ILE A 31 7.88 14.70 30.68
N PRO A 32 8.07 14.38 31.98
CA PRO A 32 9.38 14.08 32.56
C PRO A 32 9.86 12.64 32.37
N LYS A 33 11.18 12.51 32.29
CA LYS A 33 11.93 11.25 32.33
C LYS A 33 11.78 10.54 33.68
N ARG A 34 11.59 9.21 33.65
CA ARG A 34 12.04 8.34 34.75
C ARG A 34 12.78 7.11 34.21
N LYS A 35 14.10 7.09 34.49
CA LYS A 35 15.03 5.95 34.38
C LYS A 35 14.66 4.92 35.47
N LYS A 36 14.93 3.61 35.40
CA LYS A 36 16.18 2.80 35.32
C LYS A 36 15.65 1.34 35.52
N SER A 37 16.23 0.23 35.05
CA SER A 37 17.56 -0.30 35.38
C SER A 37 17.64 -1.75 34.88
N VAL A 38 18.84 -2.16 34.40
CA VAL A 38 19.54 -3.44 34.69
C VAL A 38 19.00 -4.74 34.05
N GLU A 39 19.79 -5.72 33.61
CA GLU A 39 21.15 -5.86 33.06
C GLU A 39 21.27 -7.34 32.58
N LYS A 40 21.73 -7.51 31.34
CA LYS A 40 22.66 -8.54 30.81
C LYS A 40 22.76 -9.93 31.46
N LYS A 41 22.53 -10.97 30.64
CA LYS A 41 23.12 -12.33 30.75
C LYS A 41 23.04 -12.99 29.36
N LEU A 42 23.88 -13.89 28.84
CA LEU A 42 25.32 -14.20 28.86
C LEU A 42 25.47 -15.47 27.98
N ARG A 43 26.43 -15.47 27.03
CA ARG A 43 27.23 -16.61 26.48
C ARG A 43 26.73 -17.57 25.36
N ARG A 44 27.52 -17.49 24.26
CA ARG A 44 28.44 -18.48 23.64
C ARG A 44 27.91 -19.72 22.88
N GLY A 45 28.37 -19.78 21.62
CA GLY A 45 28.91 -20.97 20.93
C GLY A 45 27.94 -21.67 19.97
N VAL A 46 28.30 -22.34 18.88
CA VAL A 46 29.57 -22.71 18.19
C VAL A 46 29.14 -23.32 16.83
N ARG A 47 29.96 -23.12 15.78
CA ARG A 47 30.15 -23.92 14.53
C ARG A 47 28.94 -24.51 13.77
N GLY A 48 28.78 -24.00 12.54
CA GLY A 48 29.14 -24.76 11.31
C GLY A 48 28.21 -25.89 10.87
N ALA A 49 27.55 -25.71 9.73
CA ALA A 49 27.34 -26.78 8.74
C ALA A 49 27.16 -26.13 7.36
N LYS A 50 28.00 -26.55 6.42
CA LYS A 50 27.79 -26.37 4.99
C LYS A 50 26.74 -27.38 4.54
N ASN A 51 25.80 -26.95 3.72
CA ASN A 51 25.01 -27.85 2.88
C ASN A 51 24.49 -27.03 1.70
N GLU A 52 25.25 -27.16 0.62
CA GLU A 52 24.87 -26.87 -0.75
C GLU A 52 24.00 -28.04 -1.20
N ILE A 53 22.69 -27.84 -1.30
CA ILE A 53 21.79 -28.75 -2.04
C ILE A 53 20.78 -27.85 -2.76
N GLY A 54 20.74 -28.01 -4.09
CA GLY A 54 20.13 -27.08 -5.04
C GLY A 54 18.69 -26.73 -4.77
N ASN A 55 18.35 -25.48 -5.07
CA ASN A 55 16.96 -25.04 -5.06
C ASN A 55 16.69 -24.03 -6.17
N GLU A 56 16.78 -24.51 -7.41
CA GLU A 56 16.39 -23.75 -8.61
C GLU A 56 14.91 -23.35 -8.56
N LYS A 57 14.06 -24.06 -7.80
CA LYS A 57 12.64 -23.70 -7.60
C LYS A 57 12.42 -22.55 -6.60
N SER A 58 13.27 -22.40 -5.58
CA SER A 58 13.15 -21.31 -4.59
C SER A 58 13.73 -19.99 -5.08
N VAL A 59 14.68 -20.04 -6.01
CA VAL A 59 15.26 -18.84 -6.61
C VAL A 59 14.26 -18.21 -7.57
N GLU A 60 13.50 -19.00 -8.32
CA GLU A 60 12.45 -18.51 -9.23
C GLU A 60 11.29 -17.87 -8.45
N SER A 61 10.74 -18.56 -7.44
CA SER A 61 9.66 -18.00 -6.62
C SER A 61 10.07 -16.73 -5.86
N LYS A 62 11.34 -16.60 -5.46
CA LYS A 62 11.86 -15.38 -4.86
C LYS A 62 12.01 -14.25 -5.88
N LYS A 63 12.43 -14.55 -7.12
CA LYS A 63 12.50 -13.53 -8.18
C LYS A 63 11.12 -12.99 -8.52
N ASP A 64 10.12 -13.86 -8.63
CA ASP A 64 8.74 -13.46 -8.90
C ASP A 64 8.19 -12.56 -7.78
N GLU A 65 8.42 -12.91 -6.52
CA GLU A 65 8.04 -12.10 -5.36
C GLU A 65 8.72 -10.71 -5.36
N LEU A 66 10.01 -10.67 -5.70
CA LEU A 66 10.76 -9.41 -5.81
C LEU A 66 10.22 -8.53 -6.94
N VAL A 67 9.90 -9.10 -8.11
CA VAL A 67 9.33 -8.38 -9.25
C VAL A 67 7.95 -7.82 -8.89
N VAL A 68 7.09 -8.61 -8.25
CA VAL A 68 5.77 -8.15 -7.79
C VAL A 68 5.93 -6.96 -6.83
N THR A 69 6.85 -7.07 -5.88
CA THR A 69 7.12 -6.01 -4.89
C THR A 69 7.61 -4.73 -5.56
N GLU A 70 8.52 -4.83 -6.53
CA GLU A 70 9.03 -3.68 -7.28
C GLU A 70 7.93 -2.94 -8.06
N ILE A 71 7.05 -3.70 -8.72
CA ILE A 71 5.89 -3.16 -9.45
C ILE A 71 4.96 -2.39 -8.49
N ILE A 72 4.63 -2.99 -7.36
CA ILE A 72 3.75 -2.38 -6.35
C ILE A 72 4.36 -1.08 -5.83
N ASN A 73 5.65 -1.08 -5.53
CA ASN A 73 6.36 0.11 -5.06
C ASN A 73 6.35 1.21 -6.12
N SER A 74 6.61 0.88 -7.39
CA SER A 74 6.53 1.85 -8.50
C SER A 74 5.14 2.47 -8.64
N ILE A 75 4.08 1.67 -8.49
CA ILE A 75 2.69 2.16 -8.51
C ILE A 75 2.42 3.08 -7.33
N ARG A 76 2.79 2.66 -6.11
CA ARG A 76 2.65 3.46 -4.89
C ARG A 76 3.35 4.81 -5.05
N ASP A 77 4.63 4.81 -5.41
CA ASP A 77 5.45 6.03 -5.52
C ASP A 77 4.88 7.03 -6.53
N LYS A 78 4.24 6.55 -7.59
CA LYS A 78 3.56 7.41 -8.57
C LYS A 78 2.30 8.01 -7.95
N LEU A 79 1.43 7.18 -7.37
CA LEU A 79 0.16 7.61 -6.80
C LEU A 79 0.33 8.54 -5.60
N THR A 80 1.35 8.32 -4.76
CA THR A 80 1.63 9.18 -3.60
C THR A 80 1.92 10.62 -4.02
N LYS A 81 2.49 10.84 -5.21
CA LYS A 81 2.73 12.20 -5.74
C LYS A 81 1.45 12.93 -6.14
N CYS A 82 0.36 12.20 -6.42
CA CYS A 82 -0.92 12.79 -6.79
C CYS A 82 -1.86 12.93 -5.59
N TRP A 83 -1.65 12.13 -4.55
CA TRP A 83 -2.41 12.18 -3.31
C TRP A 83 -1.99 13.39 -2.46
N SER A 84 -2.98 14.10 -1.92
CA SER A 84 -2.76 15.16 -0.95
C SER A 84 -3.91 15.12 0.03
N ILE A 85 -3.60 14.88 1.30
CA ILE A 85 -4.60 14.82 2.36
C ILE A 85 -5.06 16.25 2.66
N PRO A 86 -6.37 16.54 2.70
CA PRO A 86 -6.84 17.85 3.09
C PRO A 86 -6.53 18.06 4.58
N GLU A 87 -5.84 19.15 4.92
CA GLU A 87 -5.44 19.47 6.30
C GLU A 87 -6.62 19.44 7.29
N SER A 88 -7.83 19.70 6.80
CA SER A 88 -9.07 19.66 7.60
C SER A 88 -9.47 18.28 8.12
N ILE A 89 -8.86 17.20 7.62
CA ILE A 89 -9.22 15.80 7.87
C ILE A 89 -8.14 15.06 8.68
N ALA A 90 -6.87 15.45 8.52
CA ALA A 90 -5.69 14.74 9.02
C ALA A 90 -5.63 14.48 10.55
N TYR A 91 -6.61 14.96 11.32
CA TYR A 91 -6.61 14.89 12.79
C TYR A 91 -7.92 14.42 13.42
N LYS A 92 -8.92 14.01 12.61
CA LYS A 92 -10.26 13.76 13.14
C LYS A 92 -10.49 12.30 13.51
N GLU A 93 -10.17 11.36 12.64
CA GLU A 93 -10.42 9.92 12.83
C GLU A 93 -9.49 9.09 11.93
N ASN A 94 -9.26 7.83 12.29
CA ASN A 94 -8.53 6.89 11.44
C ASN A 94 -9.45 6.39 10.34
N PHE A 95 -9.09 6.62 9.08
CA PHE A 95 -9.85 6.13 7.93
C PHE A 95 -9.05 5.11 7.13
N ASN A 96 -9.74 4.09 6.64
CA ASN A 96 -9.24 3.12 5.69
C ASN A 96 -10.17 3.17 4.47
N ILE A 97 -9.71 3.85 3.41
CA ILE A 97 -10.50 4.02 2.19
C ILE A 97 -9.93 3.14 1.09
N LYS A 98 -10.68 2.12 0.71
CA LYS A 98 -10.29 1.20 -0.36
C LYS A 98 -10.86 1.62 -1.70
N ILE A 99 -10.00 1.82 -2.68
CA ILE A 99 -10.35 2.11 -4.07
C ILE A 99 -9.90 0.95 -4.95
N ASN A 100 -10.85 0.30 -5.62
CA ASN A 100 -10.55 -0.69 -6.64
C ASN A 100 -10.23 0.01 -7.96
N LEU A 101 -9.18 -0.42 -8.63
CA LEU A 101 -8.75 0.10 -9.92
C LEU A 101 -8.72 -1.01 -10.98
N LEU A 102 -9.11 -0.63 -12.19
CA LEU A 102 -8.82 -1.38 -13.41
C LEU A 102 -7.94 -0.52 -14.32
N LEU A 103 -6.78 -1.06 -14.69
CA LEU A 103 -5.78 -0.35 -15.50
C LEU A 103 -5.59 -1.00 -16.88
N SER A 104 -5.47 -0.17 -17.90
CA SER A 104 -5.08 -0.60 -19.24
C SER A 104 -3.62 -1.07 -19.27
N SER A 105 -3.21 -1.78 -20.31
CA SER A 105 -1.79 -2.16 -20.47
C SER A 105 -0.86 -0.97 -20.66
N GLN A 106 -1.41 0.23 -20.92
CA GLN A 106 -0.68 1.50 -21.02
C GLN A 106 -0.69 2.28 -19.70
N GLY A 107 -1.28 1.73 -18.64
CA GLY A 107 -1.39 2.37 -17.33
C GLY A 107 -2.52 3.39 -17.21
N GLU A 108 -3.40 3.51 -18.21
CA GLU A 108 -4.58 4.36 -18.10
C GLU A 108 -5.58 3.74 -17.12
N ILE A 109 -6.28 4.58 -16.36
CA ILE A 109 -7.32 4.12 -15.45
C ILE A 109 -8.60 3.95 -16.25
N ILE A 110 -9.02 2.70 -16.42
CA ILE A 110 -10.26 2.33 -17.11
C ILE A 110 -11.43 2.48 -16.16
N MET A 111 -11.25 2.08 -14.90
CA MET A 111 -12.29 2.13 -13.88
C MET A 111 -11.67 2.38 -12.52
N ALA A 112 -12.37 3.14 -11.68
CA ALA A 112 -12.06 3.31 -10.28
C ALA A 112 -13.37 3.37 -9.47
N ASP A 113 -13.46 2.56 -8.41
CA ASP A 113 -14.64 2.49 -7.54
C ASP A 113 -14.26 2.39 -6.06
N VAL A 114 -15.12 2.93 -5.20
CA VAL A 114 -14.96 2.84 -3.74
C VAL A 114 -15.51 1.49 -3.28
N ALA A 115 -14.67 0.69 -2.61
CA ALA A 115 -15.03 -0.67 -2.22
C ALA A 115 -16.16 -0.72 -1.16
N ASP A 116 -16.17 0.23 -0.23
CA ASP A 116 -17.22 0.36 0.80
C ASP A 116 -18.29 1.39 0.38
N SER A 117 -19.25 0.90 -0.40
CA SER A 117 -20.35 1.73 -0.92
C SER A 117 -21.31 2.22 0.18
N ASP A 118 -21.43 1.50 1.30
CA ASP A 118 -22.33 1.86 2.39
C ASP A 118 -21.75 3.02 3.20
N SER A 119 -20.47 2.95 3.57
CA SER A 119 -19.78 4.07 4.21
C SER A 119 -19.74 5.30 3.29
N TYR A 120 -19.50 5.09 1.98
CA TYR A 120 -19.52 6.17 0.99
C TYR A 120 -20.87 6.90 0.93
N ARG A 121 -21.99 6.18 1.05
CA ARG A 121 -23.34 6.77 1.01
C ARG A 121 -23.75 7.41 2.33
N ASN A 122 -23.40 6.79 3.45
CA ASN A 122 -23.98 7.12 4.76
C ASN A 122 -23.07 8.02 5.62
N ASN A 123 -21.77 8.10 5.34
CA ASN A 123 -20.82 8.90 6.10
C ASN A 123 -20.26 10.06 5.24
N PRO A 124 -20.69 11.32 5.46
CA PRO A 124 -20.23 12.47 4.69
C PRO A 124 -18.72 12.72 4.77
N LEU A 125 -18.09 12.41 5.91
CA LEU A 125 -16.65 12.57 6.08
C LEU A 125 -15.90 11.51 5.26
N PHE A 126 -16.30 10.24 5.37
CA PHE A 126 -15.78 9.16 4.52
C PHE A 126 -15.92 9.48 3.03
N ARG A 127 -17.10 9.96 2.61
CA ARG A 127 -17.37 10.35 1.22
C ARG A 127 -16.42 11.44 0.73
N SER A 128 -16.24 12.50 1.53
CA SER A 128 -15.32 13.60 1.19
C SER A 128 -13.88 13.11 0.99
N ILE A 129 -13.42 12.20 1.84
CA ILE A 129 -12.08 11.60 1.73
C ILE A 129 -11.99 10.71 0.49
N ALA A 130 -12.97 9.85 0.28
CA ALA A 130 -13.03 8.96 -0.87
C ALA A 130 -13.08 9.74 -2.20
N ASP A 131 -13.83 10.83 -2.26
CA ASP A 131 -13.89 11.72 -3.43
C ASP A 131 -12.52 12.35 -3.71
N ASN A 132 -11.80 12.78 -2.67
CA ASN A 132 -10.43 13.25 -2.84
C ASN A 132 -9.53 12.12 -3.37
N ALA A 133 -9.61 10.93 -2.78
CA ALA A 133 -8.76 9.79 -3.17
C ALA A 133 -9.00 9.41 -4.63
N MET A 134 -10.26 9.46 -5.06
CA MET A 134 -10.64 9.27 -6.45
C MET A 134 -10.04 10.33 -7.38
N ARG A 135 -10.04 11.59 -6.94
CA ARG A 135 -9.42 12.69 -7.69
C ARG A 135 -7.92 12.47 -7.87
N ALA A 136 -7.22 12.01 -6.84
CA ALA A 136 -5.80 11.71 -6.93
C ALA A 136 -5.50 10.54 -7.87
N VAL A 137 -6.30 9.48 -7.81
CA VAL A 137 -6.24 8.35 -8.75
C VAL A 137 -6.32 8.85 -10.19
N TYR A 138 -7.38 9.57 -10.56
CA TYR A 138 -7.53 10.06 -11.94
C TYR A 138 -6.47 11.09 -12.33
N LYS A 139 -6.01 11.93 -11.39
CA LYS A 139 -4.91 12.89 -11.63
C LYS A 139 -3.60 12.21 -12.01
N CYS A 140 -3.35 11.00 -11.51
CA CYS A 140 -2.16 10.21 -11.80
C CYS A 140 -2.29 9.35 -13.06
N SER A 141 -3.43 9.37 -13.75
CA SER A 141 -3.59 8.64 -15.00
C SER A 141 -2.87 9.35 -16.15
N PRO A 142 -2.11 8.64 -17.00
CA PRO A 142 -1.75 7.21 -16.91
C PRO A 142 -0.55 6.93 -15.99
N LEU A 143 -0.55 5.76 -15.33
CA LEU A 143 0.60 5.23 -14.60
C LEU A 143 1.66 4.70 -15.58
N THR A 144 2.62 5.55 -15.92
CA THR A 144 3.68 5.22 -16.90
C THR A 144 4.70 4.22 -16.35
N GLY A 145 5.53 3.59 -17.20
CA GLY A 145 6.71 2.84 -16.77
C GLY A 145 6.43 1.55 -15.98
N LEU A 146 5.24 0.98 -16.13
CA LEU A 146 4.91 -0.34 -15.59
C LEU A 146 5.31 -1.43 -16.61
N PRO A 147 5.86 -2.58 -16.16
CA PRO A 147 6.26 -3.64 -17.07
C PRO A 147 5.02 -4.34 -17.66
N THR A 148 4.83 -4.19 -18.97
CA THR A 148 3.68 -4.73 -19.71
C THR A 148 3.62 -6.26 -19.68
N GLN A 149 4.78 -6.93 -19.64
CA GLN A 149 4.88 -8.38 -19.49
C GLN A 149 4.23 -8.91 -18.18
N HIS A 150 4.14 -8.06 -17.15
CA HIS A 150 3.54 -8.36 -15.86
C HIS A 150 2.18 -7.70 -15.66
N HIS A 151 1.49 -7.29 -16.74
CA HIS A 151 0.19 -6.60 -16.66
C HIS A 151 -0.84 -7.34 -15.80
N HIS A 152 -0.84 -8.68 -15.80
CA HIS A 152 -1.74 -9.47 -14.97
C HIS A 152 -1.62 -9.20 -13.46
N ILE A 153 -0.46 -8.74 -12.97
CA ILE A 153 -0.22 -8.42 -11.55
C ILE A 153 -0.85 -7.07 -11.16
N TRP A 154 -0.82 -6.10 -12.08
CA TRP A 154 -1.18 -4.71 -11.77
C TRP A 154 -2.38 -4.19 -12.54
N ARG A 155 -3.00 -5.00 -13.40
CA ARG A 155 -4.25 -4.66 -14.11
C ARG A 155 -5.38 -4.37 -13.13
N GLU A 156 -5.48 -5.15 -12.05
CA GLU A 156 -6.51 -5.01 -11.02
C GLU A 156 -5.84 -4.88 -9.66
N VAL A 157 -5.89 -3.67 -9.10
CA VAL A 157 -5.29 -3.37 -7.80
C VAL A 157 -6.30 -2.67 -6.92
N THR A 158 -6.17 -2.84 -5.61
CA THR A 158 -6.92 -2.08 -4.62
C THR A 158 -5.95 -1.16 -3.90
N LEU A 159 -6.17 0.14 -3.99
CA LEU A 159 -5.46 1.11 -3.17
C LEU A 159 -6.12 1.20 -1.82
N ASP A 160 -5.34 1.22 -0.76
CA ASP A 160 -5.83 1.38 0.61
C ASP A 160 -5.25 2.67 1.20
N PHE A 161 -6.06 3.73 1.22
CA PHE A 161 -5.69 5.02 1.78
C PHE A 161 -5.93 5.01 3.28
N ILE A 162 -4.84 5.05 4.04
CA ILE A 162 -4.84 5.03 5.49
C ILE A 162 -4.52 6.43 5.99
N LEU A 163 -5.45 7.01 6.76
CA LEU A 163 -5.34 8.33 7.39
C LEU A 163 -5.33 8.19 8.91
#